data_AF-V5GDL0-F1
#
_entry.id   AF-V5GDL0-F1
#
_cell.length_a   1.000
_cell.length_b   1.000
_cell.length_c   1.000
_cell.angle_alpha   90.00
_cell.angle_beta   90.00
_cell.angle_gamma   90.00
#
_symmetry.space_group_name_H-M   'P 1'
#
loop_
_entity.id
_entity.type
_entity.pdbx_description
1 polymer ?
#
loop_
_entity_poly.entity_id
_entity_poly.type
_entity_poly.pdbx_seq_one_letter_code
_entity_poly.pdbx_strand_id
1 'polypeptide(L)'
;MISKKAPKAVPYDCSESYDYRVASSIAQKNIGEKYVQDTLQKWNLSPGSHISKHIDRITKSGKIRSEKSKTPAFKLHRHTLKKNRAQLKNQREAMEGPTSENNMGLLKMPVVTSTDIGTISNELEGNILYLDHHSTAIVFFYLLIC
;
A
#
# COMPACT_ATOMS: atom_id res chain seq x y z
N MET A 1 -3.15 13.60 2.49
CA MET A 1 -1.95 13.29 3.27
C MET A 1 -1.68 11.80 3.20
N ILE A 2 -0.45 11.43 2.87
CA ILE A 2 0.07 10.07 2.99
C ILE A 2 0.11 9.70 4.49
N SER A 3 -0.30 8.48 4.83
CA SER A 3 -0.53 8.08 6.23
C SER A 3 0.79 7.89 6.97
N LYS A 4 1.16 8.82 7.87
CA LYS A 4 2.38 8.71 8.70
C LYS A 4 2.41 7.51 9.67
N LYS A 5 1.29 6.79 9.82
CA LYS A 5 1.18 5.65 10.75
C LYS A 5 1.74 4.33 10.19
N ALA A 6 2.02 4.25 8.90
CA ALA A 6 2.60 3.05 8.31
C ALA A 6 4.13 3.24 8.15
N PRO A 7 4.97 2.32 8.64
CA PRO A 7 6.43 2.43 8.51
C PRO A 7 6.92 2.45 7.05
N LYS A 8 6.09 1.98 6.09
CA LYS A 8 6.34 2.06 4.64
C LYS A 8 5.74 3.30 3.95
N ALA A 9 5.24 4.27 4.71
CA ALA A 9 4.63 5.46 4.15
C ALA A 9 5.64 6.53 3.73
N VAL A 10 6.85 6.45 4.25
CA VAL A 10 7.98 7.29 3.85
C VAL A 10 8.77 6.50 2.81
N PRO A 11 8.84 6.97 1.55
CA PRO A 11 9.76 6.39 0.59
C PRO A 11 11.17 6.76 1.01
N TYR A 12 12.08 5.81 0.86
CA TYR A 12 13.51 6.06 1.05
C TYR A 12 14.14 6.78 -0.14
N ASP A 13 13.43 6.81 -1.26
CA ASP A 13 13.87 7.42 -2.52
C ASP A 13 13.06 8.70 -2.79
N CYS A 14 13.61 9.84 -2.38
CA CYS A 14 13.05 11.18 -2.60
C CYS A 14 13.39 11.72 -4.01
N SER A 15 13.22 10.89 -5.03
CA SER A 15 13.45 11.31 -6.42
C SER A 15 12.36 12.27 -6.90
N GLU A 16 12.68 13.14 -7.87
CA GLU A 16 11.68 14.02 -8.49
C GLU A 16 10.47 13.24 -9.05
N SER A 17 10.73 12.02 -9.55
CA SER A 17 9.68 11.12 -10.03
C SER A 17 8.66 10.76 -8.93
N TYR A 18 9.12 10.66 -7.68
CA TYR A 18 8.25 10.40 -6.55
C TYR A 18 7.33 11.60 -6.28
N ASP A 19 7.86 12.81 -6.31
CA ASP A 19 7.08 14.03 -6.09
C ASP A 19 5.96 14.18 -7.13
N TYR A 20 6.25 13.89 -8.40
CA TYR A 20 5.23 13.88 -9.46
C TYR A 20 4.13 12.85 -9.20
N ARG A 21 4.49 11.63 -8.77
CA ARG A 21 3.50 10.58 -8.43
C ARG A 21 2.61 10.99 -7.27
N VAL A 22 3.20 11.59 -6.23
CA VAL A 22 2.45 12.08 -5.07
C VAL A 22 1.53 13.23 -5.45
N ALA A 23 2.05 14.24 -6.15
CA ALA A 23 1.27 15.39 -6.62
C ALA A 23 0.11 14.95 -7.52
N SER A 24 0.37 14.05 -8.47
CA SER A 24 -0.65 13.49 -9.37
C SER A 24 -1.72 12.70 -8.60
N SER A 25 -1.32 11.88 -7.63
CA SER A 25 -2.27 11.13 -6.79
C SER A 25 -3.16 12.05 -5.96
N ILE A 26 -2.60 13.14 -5.43
CA ILE A 26 -3.35 14.15 -4.68
C ILE A 26 -4.33 14.87 -5.62
N ALA A 27 -3.88 15.29 -6.79
CA ALA A 27 -4.72 15.96 -7.79
C ALA A 27 -5.86 15.04 -8.25
N GLN A 28 -5.54 13.82 -8.65
CA GLN A 28 -6.53 12.81 -9.06
C GLN A 28 -7.56 12.53 -7.96
N LYS A 29 -7.15 12.50 -6.68
CA LYS A 29 -8.08 12.31 -5.56
C LYS A 29 -9.03 13.50 -5.36
N ASN A 30 -8.52 14.72 -5.50
CA ASN A 30 -9.28 15.94 -5.18
C ASN A 30 -10.19 16.37 -6.33
N ILE A 31 -9.69 16.33 -7.57
CA ILE A 31 -10.37 16.86 -8.76
C ILE A 31 -10.64 15.79 -9.83
N GLY A 32 -10.32 14.52 -9.57
CA GLY A 32 -10.48 13.43 -10.53
C GLY A 32 -9.46 13.51 -11.67
N GLU A 33 -9.66 12.72 -12.72
CA GLU A 33 -8.79 12.70 -13.94
C GLU A 33 -8.74 14.04 -14.69
N LYS A 34 -9.62 14.99 -14.34
CA LYS A 34 -9.62 16.33 -14.92
C LYS A 34 -8.29 17.07 -14.71
N TYR A 35 -7.52 16.72 -13.67
CA TYR A 35 -6.21 17.34 -13.44
C TYR A 35 -5.28 17.24 -14.64
N VAL A 36 -5.34 16.16 -15.42
CA VAL A 36 -4.51 15.97 -16.62
C VAL A 36 -4.88 16.97 -17.71
N GLN A 37 -6.18 17.25 -17.87
CA GLN A 37 -6.65 18.25 -18.82
C GLN A 37 -6.22 19.66 -18.38
N ASP A 38 -6.36 19.96 -17.08
CA ASP A 38 -6.00 21.25 -16.51
C ASP A 38 -4.48 21.50 -16.59
N THR A 39 -3.64 20.46 -16.40
CA THR A 39 -2.18 20.58 -16.54
C THR A 39 -1.77 20.81 -17.99
N LEU A 40 -2.35 20.08 -18.95
CA LEU A 40 -2.06 20.29 -20.38
C LEU A 40 -2.43 21.70 -20.83
N GLN A 41 -3.60 22.20 -20.41
CA GLN A 41 -4.04 23.56 -20.72
C GLN A 41 -3.10 24.62 -20.14
N LYS A 42 -2.61 24.44 -18.91
CA LYS A 42 -1.60 25.34 -18.30
C LYS A 42 -0.30 25.38 -19.08
N TRP A 43 0.04 24.30 -19.77
CA TRP A 43 1.24 24.20 -20.61
C TRP A 43 0.97 24.60 -22.07
N ASN A 44 -0.21 25.20 -22.35
CA ASN A 44 -0.67 25.56 -23.70
C ASN A 44 -0.72 24.37 -24.67
N LEU A 45 -0.88 23.15 -24.15
CA LEU A 45 -1.04 21.93 -24.93
C LEU A 45 -2.53 21.59 -25.07
N SER A 46 -2.92 21.17 -26.27
CA SER A 46 -4.27 20.67 -26.50
C SER A 46 -4.42 19.27 -25.88
N PRO A 47 -5.42 19.02 -25.00
CA PRO A 47 -5.67 17.71 -24.41
C PRO A 47 -6.03 16.62 -25.45
N GLY A 48 -6.48 17.03 -26.64
CA GLY A 48 -6.95 16.11 -27.66
C GLY A 48 -8.25 15.37 -27.29
N SER A 49 -8.86 14.71 -28.28
CA SER A 49 -10.18 14.06 -28.11
C SER A 49 -10.13 12.82 -27.21
N HIS A 50 -9.03 12.06 -27.25
CA HIS A 50 -8.91 10.80 -26.53
C HIS A 50 -8.89 11.00 -25.00
N ILE A 51 -8.18 12.01 -24.52
CA ILE A 51 -8.10 12.34 -23.10
C ILE A 51 -9.48 12.77 -22.58
N SER A 52 -10.17 13.67 -23.29
CA SER A 52 -11.52 14.10 -22.90
C SER A 52 -12.50 12.93 -22.80
N LYS A 53 -12.54 12.05 -23.83
CA LYS A 53 -13.39 10.84 -23.81
C LYS A 53 -13.04 9.91 -22.66
N HIS A 54 -11.75 9.78 -22.31
CA HIS A 54 -11.32 8.98 -21.18
C HIS A 54 -11.81 9.56 -19.85
N ILE A 55 -11.60 10.86 -19.63
CA ILE A 55 -12.02 11.58 -18.43
C ILE A 55 -13.54 11.46 -18.25
N ASP A 56 -14.32 11.62 -19.32
CA ASP A 56 -15.78 11.50 -19.28
C ASP A 56 -16.22 10.09 -18.85
N ARG A 57 -15.58 9.06 -19.41
CA ARG A 57 -15.87 7.66 -19.07
C ARG A 57 -15.59 7.35 -17.61
N ILE A 58 -14.42 7.76 -17.11
CA ILE A 58 -14.02 7.54 -15.70
C ILE A 58 -14.93 8.33 -14.77
N THR A 59 -15.22 9.58 -15.09
CA THR A 59 -16.10 10.44 -14.29
C THR A 59 -17.51 9.88 -14.21
N LYS A 60 -18.09 9.43 -15.34
CA LYS A 60 -19.40 8.77 -15.38
C LYS A 60 -19.41 7.50 -14.52
N SER A 61 -18.38 6.65 -14.67
CA SER A 61 -18.27 5.41 -13.91
C SER A 61 -18.12 5.67 -12.40
N GLY A 62 -17.37 6.70 -12.03
CA GLY A 62 -17.20 7.15 -10.64
C GLY A 62 -18.50 7.65 -10.02
N LYS A 63 -19.30 8.43 -10.77
CA LYS A 63 -20.62 8.89 -10.33
C LYS A 63 -21.57 7.73 -10.05
N ILE A 64 -21.71 6.80 -11.01
CA ILE A 64 -22.55 5.61 -10.85
C ILE A 64 -22.12 4.78 -9.64
N ARG A 65 -20.82 4.57 -9.46
CA ARG A 65 -20.28 3.84 -8.30
C ARG A 65 -20.61 4.55 -6.98
N SER A 66 -20.46 5.87 -6.94
CA SER A 66 -20.78 6.70 -5.77
C SER A 66 -22.26 6.61 -5.40
N GLU A 67 -23.15 6.75 -6.38
CA GLU A 67 -24.60 6.61 -6.19
C GLU A 67 -24.97 5.21 -5.70
N LYS A 68 -24.46 4.16 -6.37
CA LYS A 68 -24.67 2.76 -5.95
C LYS A 68 -24.22 2.53 -4.52
N SER A 69 -23.09 3.10 -4.11
CA SER A 69 -22.54 2.93 -2.75
C SER A 69 -23.44 3.48 -1.63
N LYS A 70 -24.30 4.44 -1.96
CA LYS A 70 -25.25 5.06 -1.01
C LYS A 70 -26.52 4.23 -0.83
N THR A 71 -26.81 3.31 -1.76
CA THR A 71 -28.05 2.51 -1.73
C THR A 71 -28.10 1.56 -0.53
N PRO A 72 -29.29 1.30 0.06
CA PRO A 72 -29.46 0.31 1.12
C PRO A 72 -29.04 -1.10 0.69
N ALA A 73 -29.34 -1.49 -0.55
CA ALA A 73 -28.96 -2.78 -1.11
C ALA A 73 -27.44 -2.99 -1.10
N PHE A 74 -26.67 -1.96 -1.47
CA PHE A 74 -25.20 -2.02 -1.41
C PHE A 74 -24.69 -2.16 0.02
N LYS A 75 -25.29 -1.43 0.99
CA LYS A 75 -24.93 -1.57 2.41
C LYS A 75 -25.23 -2.97 2.92
N LEU A 76 -26.42 -3.50 2.63
CA LEU A 76 -26.80 -4.86 3.02
C LEU A 76 -25.83 -5.89 2.45
N HIS A 77 -25.57 -5.82 1.15
CA HIS A 77 -24.61 -6.71 0.49
C HIS A 77 -23.21 -6.64 1.13
N ARG A 78 -22.73 -5.42 1.46
CA ARG A 78 -21.47 -5.23 2.19
C ARG A 78 -21.47 -5.92 3.56
N HIS A 79 -22.58 -5.85 4.30
CA HIS A 79 -22.71 -6.55 5.59
C HIS A 79 -22.71 -8.07 5.41
N THR A 80 -23.41 -8.61 4.42
CA THR A 80 -23.41 -10.03 4.08
C THR A 80 -21.99 -10.51 3.75
N LEU A 81 -21.27 -9.80 2.87
CA LEU A 81 -19.89 -10.14 2.54
C LEU A 81 -18.96 -10.09 3.75
N LYS A 82 -19.17 -9.14 4.68
CA LYS A 82 -18.41 -9.06 5.92
C LYS A 82 -18.66 -10.30 6.81
N LYS A 83 -19.91 -10.73 6.95
CA LYS A 83 -20.27 -11.95 7.70
C LYS A 83 -19.65 -13.19 7.07
N ASN A 84 -19.77 -13.35 5.76
CA ASN A 84 -19.21 -14.50 5.04
C ASN A 84 -17.69 -14.59 5.20
N ARG A 85 -16.97 -13.46 5.09
CA ARG A 85 -15.52 -13.44 5.32
C ARG A 85 -15.15 -13.84 6.75
N ALA A 86 -15.89 -13.35 7.74
CA ALA A 86 -15.65 -13.72 9.14
C ALA A 86 -15.91 -15.21 9.37
N GLN A 87 -16.98 -15.75 8.81
CA GLN A 87 -17.29 -17.18 8.89
C GLN A 87 -16.19 -18.05 8.26
N LEU A 88 -15.74 -17.72 7.05
CA LEU A 88 -14.66 -18.44 6.38
C LEU A 88 -13.35 -18.38 7.18
N LYS A 89 -13.05 -17.23 7.77
CA LYS A 89 -11.89 -17.07 8.65
C LYS A 89 -12.00 -17.98 9.87
N ASN A 90 -13.13 -17.96 10.57
CA ASN A 90 -13.35 -18.79 11.76
C ASN A 90 -13.31 -20.29 11.44
N GLN A 91 -13.87 -20.72 10.30
CA GLN A 91 -13.79 -22.10 9.84
C GLN A 91 -12.35 -22.53 9.57
N ARG A 92 -11.57 -21.65 8.93
CA ARG A 92 -10.15 -21.91 8.69
C ARG A 92 -9.37 -22.02 10.00
N GLU A 93 -9.55 -21.09 10.93
CA GLU A 93 -8.91 -21.13 12.25
C GLU A 93 -9.30 -22.40 13.03
N ALA A 94 -10.57 -22.80 12.98
CA ALA A 94 -11.03 -24.03 13.63
C ALA A 94 -10.43 -25.30 12.99
N MET A 95 -10.22 -25.31 11.67
CA MET A 95 -9.60 -26.43 10.95
C MET A 95 -8.09 -26.50 11.18
N GLU A 96 -7.42 -25.35 11.25
CA GLU A 96 -5.99 -25.27 11.57
C GLU A 96 -5.71 -25.74 13.01
N GLY A 97 -6.68 -25.58 13.93
CA GLY A 97 -6.50 -25.93 15.34
C GLY A 97 -5.61 -24.93 16.08
N PRO A 98 -5.22 -25.20 17.34
CA PRO A 98 -4.36 -24.31 18.12
C PRO A 98 -2.90 -24.39 17.63
N THR A 99 -2.62 -23.85 16.44
CA THR A 99 -1.28 -23.87 15.81
C THR A 99 -0.31 -22.88 16.47
N SER A 100 -0.79 -22.00 17.34
CA SER A 100 0.05 -21.07 18.09
C SER A 100 -0.58 -20.73 19.43
N GLU A 101 -0.36 -21.57 20.43
CA GLU A 101 -0.45 -21.12 21.82
C GLU A 101 0.72 -20.18 22.09
N ASN A 102 0.42 -18.90 22.36
CA ASN A 102 1.42 -17.93 22.81
C ASN A 102 2.10 -18.50 24.08
N ASN A 103 3.44 -18.47 24.12
CA ASN A 103 4.30 -18.91 25.23
C ASN A 103 4.60 -20.43 25.36
N MET A 104 4.38 -21.24 24.32
CA MET A 104 4.77 -22.67 24.39
C MET A 104 6.29 -22.91 24.46
N GLY A 105 7.12 -21.93 24.06
CA GLY A 105 8.58 -21.99 24.21
C GLY A 105 9.07 -21.59 25.60
N LEU A 106 8.41 -20.63 26.25
CA LEU A 106 8.86 -20.05 27.52
C LEU A 106 8.56 -20.94 28.74
N LEU A 107 7.45 -21.69 28.69
CA LEU A 107 7.01 -22.54 29.81
C LEU A 107 7.62 -23.96 29.79
N LYS A 108 8.32 -24.34 28.71
CA LYS A 108 8.93 -25.67 28.56
C LYS A 108 10.43 -25.69 28.85
N MET A 109 11.06 -24.53 29.02
CA MET A 109 12.46 -24.48 29.41
C MET A 109 12.58 -24.59 30.93
N PRO A 110 13.32 -25.57 31.48
CA PRO A 110 13.66 -25.53 32.89
C PRO A 110 14.40 -24.23 33.18
N VAL A 111 14.04 -23.57 34.29
CA VAL A 111 14.75 -22.39 34.80
C VAL A 111 16.20 -22.79 35.07
N VAL A 112 17.09 -22.45 34.15
CA VAL A 112 18.53 -22.48 34.39
C VAL A 112 18.85 -21.19 35.12
N THR A 113 18.96 -21.25 36.44
CA THR A 113 19.65 -20.22 37.23
C THR A 113 21.14 -20.34 36.96
N SER A 114 21.61 -19.71 35.89
CA SER A 114 23.02 -19.34 35.76
C SER A 114 23.08 -17.84 35.58
N THR A 115 23.41 -17.17 36.69
CA THR A 115 24.14 -15.91 36.68
C THR A 115 25.22 -15.97 35.61
N ASP A 116 25.25 -15.00 34.70
CA ASP A 116 26.44 -14.21 34.36
C ASP A 116 26.10 -13.24 33.22
N ILE A 117 26.00 -11.97 33.59
CA ILE A 117 25.88 -10.83 32.67
C ILE A 117 27.29 -10.39 32.35
N GLY A 118 27.74 -10.65 31.12
CA GLY A 118 28.95 -10.07 30.56
C GLY A 118 29.33 -10.78 29.27
N THR A 119 29.66 -10.03 28.22
CA THR A 119 30.31 -10.47 26.96
C THR A 119 29.44 -10.63 25.68
N ILE A 120 28.40 -9.82 25.44
CA ILE A 120 27.75 -9.78 24.08
C ILE A 120 27.56 -8.34 23.54
N SER A 121 28.36 -7.37 23.99
CA SER A 121 28.27 -5.98 23.47
C SER A 121 29.27 -5.65 22.35
N ASN A 122 30.17 -6.56 21.94
CA ASN A 122 31.33 -6.18 21.11
C ASN A 122 31.31 -6.66 19.66
N GLU A 123 30.27 -7.34 19.17
CA GLU A 123 30.21 -7.81 17.76
C GLU A 123 29.36 -6.91 16.84
N LEU A 124 28.90 -5.76 17.35
CA LEU A 124 27.93 -4.89 16.68
C LEU A 124 28.53 -3.61 16.06
N GLU A 125 29.79 -3.59 15.62
CA GLU A 125 30.35 -2.38 14.97
C GLU A 125 31.15 -2.63 13.67
N GLY A 126 31.43 -3.88 13.28
CA GLY A 126 32.35 -4.17 12.17
C GLY A 126 31.78 -4.25 10.75
N ASN A 127 30.45 -4.28 10.56
CA ASN A 127 29.86 -4.73 9.28
C ASN A 127 29.05 -3.67 8.49
N ILE A 128 29.07 -2.39 8.86
CA ILE A 128 28.25 -1.35 8.19
C ILE A 128 29.03 -0.54 7.13
N LEU A 129 30.32 -0.80 6.94
CA LEU A 129 31.19 0.11 6.22
C LEU A 129 31.80 -0.48 4.95
N TYR A 130 31.01 -1.11 4.07
CA TYR A 130 31.40 -1.31 2.67
C TYR A 130 30.23 -1.83 1.82
N LEU A 131 29.52 -0.95 1.11
CA LEU A 131 29.00 -1.22 -0.25
C LEU A 131 28.38 0.05 -0.84
N ASP A 132 29.19 1.10 -0.98
CA ASP A 132 28.89 2.19 -1.89
C ASP A 132 29.75 1.95 -3.13
N HIS A 133 29.14 1.49 -4.23
CA HIS A 133 29.46 1.86 -5.61
C HIS A 133 28.83 0.92 -6.66
N HIS A 134 28.24 1.57 -7.69
CA HIS A 134 27.94 1.10 -9.05
C HIS A 134 26.61 0.38 -9.33
N SER A 135 25.67 1.08 -9.97
CA SER A 135 25.55 1.16 -11.44
C SER A 135 24.15 1.61 -11.85
N THR A 136 24.09 2.67 -12.65
CA THR A 136 22.87 3.17 -13.31
C THR A 136 22.28 2.11 -14.25
N ALA A 137 21.07 1.64 -13.95
CA ALA A 137 20.25 0.88 -14.88
C ALA A 137 18.93 1.64 -15.09
N ILE A 138 18.77 2.23 -16.27
CA ILE A 138 17.50 2.79 -16.74
C ILE A 138 16.60 1.60 -17.12
N VAL A 139 15.55 1.35 -16.35
CA VAL A 139 14.54 0.32 -16.67
C VAL A 139 13.24 1.02 -17.06
N PHE A 140 12.93 0.97 -18.36
CA PHE A 140 11.60 1.31 -18.88
C PHE A 140 10.64 0.15 -18.62
N PHE A 141 9.57 0.40 -17.87
CA PHE A 141 8.46 -0.56 -17.80
C PHE A 141 7.42 -0.23 -18.88
N TYR A 142 7.41 -1.04 -19.95
CA TYR A 142 6.31 -1.10 -20.90
C TYR A 142 5.06 -1.62 -20.20
N LEU A 143 3.99 -0.83 -20.28
CA LEU A 143 2.68 -1.08 -19.72
C LEU A 143 1.93 -2.07 -20.63
N LEU A 144 2.08 -3.38 -20.38
CA LEU A 144 1.24 -4.39 -21.01
C LEU A 144 -0.07 -4.51 -20.21
N ILE A 145 -1.10 -3.85 -20.71
CA ILE A 145 -2.49 -3.99 -20.25
C ILE A 145 -3.04 -5.30 -20.81
N CYS A 146 -3.39 -6.22 -19.92
CA CYS A 146 -4.43 -7.24 -20.14
C CYS A 146 -5.59 -6.92 -19.20
#